data_AF-C1BYQ1-F1
#
_entry.id   AF-C1BYQ1-F1
#
_cell.length_a   1.000
_cell.length_b   1.000
_cell.length_c   1.000
_cell.angle_alpha   90.00
_cell.angle_beta   90.00
_cell.angle_gamma   90.00
#
_symmetry.space_group_name_H-M   'P 1'
#
loop_
_entity.id
_entity.type
_entity.pdbx_description
1 polymer ?
#
loop_
_entity_poly.entity_id
_entity_poly.type
_entity_poly.pdbx_seq_one_letter_code
_entity_poly.pdbx_strand_id
1 'polypeptide(L)' 'MAASSNSSLSGSSVSSDPEDYQPPIWKSYLYQLQQEAPRPKRITCPQEMENRPRYYGRE' A
#
# COMPACT_ATOMS: atom_id res chain seq x y z
N MET A 1 7.17 4.64 -43.42
CA MET A 1 6.49 5.41 -42.35
C MET A 1 5.04 4.97 -42.34
N ALA A 2 4.59 4.26 -41.31
CA ALA A 2 3.17 3.97 -41.08
C ALA A 2 2.84 4.51 -39.68
N ALA A 3 1.88 5.43 -39.62
CA ALA A 3 1.50 6.12 -38.40
C ALA A 3 0.72 5.17 -37.48
N SER A 4 1.26 4.90 -36.29
CA SER A 4 0.54 4.20 -35.23
C SER A 4 -0.50 5.13 -34.61
N SER A 5 -1.77 4.79 -34.79
CA SER A 5 -2.88 5.44 -34.11
C SER A 5 -2.88 5.03 -32.64
N ASN A 6 -2.59 5.97 -31.74
CA ASN A 6 -2.75 5.78 -30.30
C ASN A 6 -4.21 6.09 -29.94
N SER A 7 -4.96 5.11 -29.44
CA SER A 7 -6.30 5.32 -28.91
C SER A 7 -6.23 6.01 -27.55
N SER A 8 -6.79 7.21 -27.47
CA SER A 8 -6.93 8.04 -26.27
C SER A 8 -7.67 7.29 -25.15
N LEU A 9 -7.12 7.33 -23.94
CA LEU A 9 -7.78 6.93 -22.70
C LEU A 9 -8.93 7.91 -22.41
N SER A 10 -10.14 7.53 -22.77
CA SER A 10 -11.36 8.23 -22.37
C SER A 10 -11.56 8.03 -20.87
N GLY A 11 -11.30 9.09 -20.10
CA GLY A 11 -11.71 9.19 -18.71
C GLY A 11 -13.24 9.16 -18.65
N SER A 12 -13.80 8.10 -18.07
CA SER A 12 -15.23 7.98 -17.85
C SER A 12 -15.68 9.01 -16.80
N SER A 13 -16.47 9.98 -17.26
CA SER A 13 -17.24 10.91 -16.46
C SER A 13 -18.20 10.14 -15.54
N VAL A 14 -18.06 10.30 -14.22
CA VAL A 14 -19.00 9.72 -13.25
C VAL A 14 -20.26 10.60 -13.17
N SER A 15 -21.36 10.09 -13.74
CA SER A 15 -22.70 10.63 -13.52
C SER A 15 -23.05 10.45 -12.04
N SER A 16 -23.48 11.52 -11.38
CA SER A 16 -23.81 11.53 -9.94
C SER A 16 -25.29 11.26 -9.71
N ASP A 17 -25.81 10.15 -10.21
CA ASP A 17 -27.14 9.63 -9.87
C ASP A 17 -27.01 8.73 -8.61
N PRO A 18 -27.78 8.93 -7.52
CA PRO A 18 -27.63 8.15 -6.29
C PRO A 18 -27.84 6.63 -6.46
N GLU A 19 -28.50 6.20 -7.54
CA GLU A 19 -28.69 4.77 -7.87
C GLU A 19 -27.51 4.14 -8.64
N ASP A 20 -26.56 4.95 -9.13
CA ASP A 20 -25.41 4.49 -9.94
C ASP A 20 -24.09 4.46 -9.15
N TYR A 21 -24.14 4.52 -7.82
CA TYR A 21 -22.93 4.41 -7.01
C TYR A 21 -22.40 2.98 -7.01
N GLN A 22 -21.54 2.67 -7.99
CA GLN A 22 -20.72 1.47 -7.98
C GLN A 22 -19.52 1.72 -7.05
N PRO A 23 -19.47 1.11 -5.86
CA PRO A 23 -18.28 1.21 -5.03
C PRO A 23 -17.08 0.61 -5.78
N PRO A 24 -15.86 1.07 -5.48
CA PRO A 24 -14.67 0.46 -6.05
C PRO A 24 -14.64 -1.04 -5.76
N ILE A 25 -14.21 -1.84 -6.75
CA ILE A 25 -14.10 -3.31 -6.65
C ILE A 25 -13.33 -3.72 -5.38
N TRP A 26 -12.34 -2.92 -5.00
CA TRP A 26 -11.51 -3.13 -3.82
C TRP A 26 -12.02 -2.31 -2.64
N LYS A 27 -12.40 -3.02 -1.57
CA LYS A 27 -12.71 -2.39 -0.28
C LYS A 27 -11.43 -1.89 0.38
N SER A 28 -11.32 -0.58 0.61
CA SER A 28 -10.15 0.07 1.22
C SER A 28 -9.97 -0.21 2.71
N TYR A 29 -10.95 -0.83 3.38
CA TYR A 29 -10.99 -0.98 4.83
C TYR A 29 -9.71 -1.57 5.44
N LEU A 30 -9.25 -2.72 4.93
CA LEU A 30 -8.03 -3.36 5.46
C LEU A 30 -6.77 -2.53 5.17
N TYR A 31 -6.73 -1.84 4.02
CA TYR A 31 -5.63 -0.94 3.68
C TYR A 31 -5.59 0.26 4.63
N GLN A 32 -6.75 0.83 4.97
CA GLN A 32 -6.84 1.93 5.91
C GLN A 32 -6.40 1.51 7.32
N LEU A 33 -6.86 0.35 7.81
CA LEU A 33 -6.40 -0.20 9.10
C LEU A 33 -4.88 -0.43 9.12
N GLN A 34 -4.29 -0.83 8.00
CA GLN A 34 -2.84 -0.97 7.90
C GLN A 34 -2.10 0.37 7.99
N GLN A 35 -2.69 1.48 7.49
CA GLN A 35 -2.10 2.81 7.66
C GLN A 35 -2.20 3.32 9.10
N GLU A 36 -3.26 2.95 9.83
CA GLU A 36 -3.44 3.26 11.26
C GLU A 36 -2.54 2.41 12.16
N ALA A 37 -2.09 1.25 11.68
CA ALA A 37 -1.24 0.36 12.45
C ALA A 37 0.07 1.07 12.87
N PRO A 38 0.50 0.91 14.13
CA PRO A 38 1.70 1.56 14.61
C PRO A 38 2.94 1.03 13.88
N ARG A 39 3.89 1.93 13.60
CA ARG A 39 5.17 1.52 13.02
C ARG A 39 5.97 0.70 14.04
N PRO A 40 6.68 -0.36 13.59
CA PRO A 40 7.55 -1.14 14.47
C PRO A 40 8.57 -0.25 15.17
N LYS A 41 8.62 -0.33 16.50
CA LYS A 41 9.64 0.33 17.30
C LYS A 41 10.66 -0.73 17.70
N ARG A 42 11.86 -0.64 17.15
CA ARG A 42 12.95 -1.56 17.49
C ARG A 42 13.36 -1.32 18.95
N ILE A 43 13.24 -2.35 19.77
CA ILE A 43 13.84 -2.38 21.10
C ILE A 43 15.31 -2.76 20.91
N THR A 44 16.24 -2.14 21.64
CA THR A 44 17.68 -2.40 21.48
C THR A 44 18.23 -2.91 22.79
N CYS A 45 18.92 -4.05 22.76
CA CYS A 45 19.65 -4.58 23.90
C CYS A 45 20.87 -3.70 24.19
N PRO A 46 21.00 -3.13 25.41
CA PRO A 46 22.16 -2.32 25.76
C PRO A 46 23.42 -3.15 26.00
N GLN A 47 23.28 -4.47 26.20
CA GLN A 47 24.39 -5.38 26.46
C GLN A 47 24.84 -6.07 25.17
N GLU A 48 26.16 -6.11 24.95
CA GLU A 48 26.72 -6.90 23.86
C GLU A 48 26.69 -8.39 24.23
N MET A 49 26.12 -9.21 23.35
CA MET A 49 26.03 -10.65 23.52
C MET A 49 27.10 -11.35 22.68
N GLU A 50 28.01 -12.08 23.34
CA GLU A 50 29.14 -12.74 22.68
C GLU A 50 28.71 -13.84 21.69
N ASN A 51 27.64 -14.59 22.01
CA ASN A 51 27.14 -15.69 21.18
C ASN A 51 25.96 -15.30 20.28
N ARG A 52 25.79 -14.00 20.00
CA ARG A 52 24.70 -13.50 19.15
C ARG A 52 24.81 -14.07 17.74
N PRO A 53 23.78 -14.76 17.20
CA PRO A 53 23.83 -15.25 15.83
C PRO A 53 23.99 -14.10 14.83
N ARG A 54 24.78 -14.32 13.78
CA ARG A 54 25.23 -13.27 12.84
C ARG A 54 24.08 -12.56 12.10
N TYR A 55 22.94 -13.22 11.95
CA TYR A 55 21.78 -12.72 11.19
C TYR A 55 20.76 -11.92 12.02
N TYR A 56 20.85 -11.94 13.35
CA TYR A 56 19.99 -11.11 14.20
C TYR A 56 20.50 -9.67 14.27
N GLY A 57 19.66 -8.74 14.74
CA GLY A 57 20.00 -7.34 14.97
C GLY A 57 20.60 -7.10 16.36
N ARG A 58 20.48 -5.85 16.82
CA ARG A 58 20.83 -5.42 18.18
C ARG A 58 19.60 -5.40 19.11
N GLU A 59 18.50 -6.01 18.67
CA GLU A 59 17.36 -6.19 19.57
C GLU A 59 17.70 -6.99 20.82
#